data_AF-A0A7X7GVI9-F1
#
_entry.id   AF-A0A7X7GVI9-F1
#
_cell.length_a   1.000
_cell.length_b   1.000
_cell.length_c   1.000
_cell.angle_alpha   90.00
_cell.angle_beta   90.00
_cell.angle_gamma   90.00
#
_symmetry.space_group_name_H-M   'P 1'
#
loop_
_entity.id
_entity.type
_entity.pdbx_description
1 polymer ?
#
loop_
_entity_poly.entity_id
_entity_poly.type
_entity_poly.pdbx_seq_one_letter_code
_entity_poly.pdbx_strand_id
1 'polypeptide(L)'
;MGRAMGKMGWGGWGGWSLVGAVVLASCAPRSPEEPPSAASLSAEEAQRFVLELINRDRAAEGLPQLGWDDEAARAGERHARDMAAHGFTAHWGTDGSVPEQRYTEAGGDHLVRENAACFFDGQERALEEEPRFDPAELEKIHDAFLSELPPEDGHRRNLLDPRHSRVGVGLAKPRGVRQPCMAQELVGVFGEYEELASAPKPHGSLRVAGEVHEPVVFGGVGVKRLPLPKPLSAEELNETSTYPVPEPDVVYFPPGFKTPLPVLVEGRRFEIDVPLGEAGLYAISIWGRFPDAEEQLRIVSLRTVRVE
;
A
#
# COMPACT_ATOMS: atom_id res chain seq x y z
N MET A 1 -28.08 1.90 -84.39
CA MET A 1 -29.16 2.29 -83.44
C MET A 1 -28.45 2.96 -82.25
N GLY A 2 -28.24 4.28 -82.15
CA GLY A 2 -29.17 5.43 -82.28
C GLY A 2 -30.11 5.41 -81.07
N ARG A 3 -30.08 6.31 -80.07
CA ARG A 3 -30.06 7.79 -79.98
C ARG A 3 -29.45 8.18 -78.61
N ALA A 4 -28.62 9.21 -78.38
CA ALA A 4 -28.69 10.65 -78.66
C ALA A 4 -29.82 11.41 -77.94
N MET A 5 -29.44 12.24 -76.96
CA MET A 5 -30.11 13.48 -76.51
C MET A 5 -29.17 14.13 -75.47
N GLY A 6 -28.83 15.41 -75.48
CA GLY A 6 -29.30 16.54 -76.25
C GLY A 6 -29.28 17.80 -75.36
N LYS A 7 -28.32 18.69 -75.65
CA LYS A 7 -28.22 20.16 -75.44
C LYS A 7 -29.33 20.91 -74.66
N MET A 8 -28.91 21.94 -73.92
CA MET A 8 -29.38 23.36 -73.94
C MET A 8 -28.80 24.06 -72.68
N GLY A 9 -28.33 25.31 -72.64
CA GLY A 9 -28.48 26.46 -73.53
C GLY A 9 -29.31 27.57 -72.86
N TRP A 10 -28.65 28.74 -72.62
CA TRP A 10 -29.23 30.10 -72.47
C TRP A 10 -29.77 30.42 -71.05
N GLY A 11 -29.72 31.62 -70.49
CA GLY A 11 -29.35 32.98 -70.90
C GLY A 11 -29.82 33.97 -69.80
N GLY A 12 -29.52 35.27 -69.95
CA GLY A 12 -30.05 36.40 -69.13
C GLY A 12 -29.11 36.85 -68.00
N TRP A 13 -28.46 38.02 -68.01
CA TRP A 13 -28.92 39.43 -68.05
C TRP A 13 -29.84 39.84 -66.90
N GLY A 14 -29.30 40.71 -66.03
CA GLY A 14 -29.95 41.36 -64.89
C GLY A 14 -28.90 41.52 -63.79
N GLY A 15 -28.33 42.69 -63.53
CA GLY A 15 -28.99 43.83 -62.94
C GLY A 15 -28.22 44.16 -61.67
N TRP A 16 -27.81 45.41 -61.51
CA TRP A 16 -26.83 45.85 -60.53
C TRP A 16 -27.41 45.85 -59.12
N SER A 17 -26.63 45.40 -58.14
CA SER A 17 -26.74 45.85 -56.74
C SER A 17 -25.45 45.56 -55.99
N LEU A 18 -24.97 46.57 -55.27
CA LEU A 18 -23.83 46.52 -54.37
C LEU A 18 -23.94 45.34 -53.40
N VAL A 19 -22.87 44.53 -53.30
CA VAL A 19 -22.72 43.55 -52.24
C VAL A 19 -21.47 43.94 -51.45
N GLY A 20 -21.70 44.37 -50.21
CA GLY A 20 -20.64 44.58 -49.23
C GLY A 20 -19.87 43.29 -48.98
N ALA A 21 -18.59 43.43 -48.64
CA ALA A 21 -17.74 42.30 -48.28
C ALA A 21 -18.33 41.56 -47.06
N VAL A 22 -18.97 40.42 -47.31
CA VAL A 22 -19.27 39.42 -46.29
C VAL A 22 -17.97 38.67 -46.04
N VAL A 23 -17.33 38.97 -44.91
CA VAL A 23 -16.31 38.08 -44.34
C VAL A 23 -17.04 36.81 -43.92
N LEU A 24 -16.92 35.74 -44.71
CA LEU A 24 -17.34 34.42 -44.30
C LEU A 24 -16.41 33.98 -43.16
N ALA A 25 -16.87 34.17 -41.92
CA ALA A 25 -16.28 33.51 -40.77
C ALA A 25 -16.44 32.00 -41.00
N SER A 26 -15.33 31.34 -41.31
CA SER A 26 -15.27 29.89 -41.41
C SER A 26 -15.60 29.31 -40.03
N CYS A 27 -16.83 28.81 -39.86
CA CYS A 27 -17.15 27.93 -38.75
C CYS A 27 -16.44 26.60 -38.99
N ALA A 28 -15.20 26.51 -38.53
CA ALA A 28 -14.59 25.20 -38.28
C ALA A 28 -15.42 24.50 -37.20
N PRO A 29 -15.75 23.20 -37.35
CA PRO A 29 -16.34 22.45 -36.24
C PRO A 29 -15.34 22.47 -35.08
N ARG A 30 -15.77 22.98 -33.92
CA ARG A 30 -15.01 22.82 -32.68
C ARG A 30 -14.90 21.32 -32.44
N SER A 31 -13.66 20.82 -32.39
CA SER A 31 -13.38 19.53 -31.77
C SER A 31 -14.06 19.49 -30.40
N PRO A 32 -14.65 18.36 -29.98
CA PRO A 32 -15.11 18.23 -28.61
C PRO A 32 -13.89 18.46 -27.71
N GLU A 33 -13.89 19.59 -27.02
CA GLU A 33 -12.95 19.89 -25.96
C GLU A 33 -13.22 18.84 -24.88
N GLU A 34 -12.23 17.99 -24.61
CA GLU A 34 -12.28 17.07 -23.48
C GLU A 34 -12.74 17.86 -22.24
N PRO A 35 -13.66 17.30 -21.43
CA PRO A 35 -14.07 17.97 -20.20
C PRO A 35 -12.80 18.33 -19.42
N PRO A 36 -12.77 19.49 -18.73
CA PRO A 36 -11.58 19.92 -18.01
C PRO A 36 -11.14 18.76 -17.11
N SER A 37 -9.93 18.25 -17.37
CA SER A 37 -9.27 17.29 -16.49
C SER A 37 -9.47 17.79 -15.07
N ALA A 38 -10.03 16.97 -14.19
CA ALA A 38 -9.85 17.21 -12.77
C ALA A 38 -8.35 17.49 -12.58
N ALA A 39 -8.02 18.62 -11.95
CA ALA A 39 -6.62 19.02 -11.82
C ALA A 39 -5.85 17.86 -11.20
N SER A 40 -4.78 17.42 -11.86
CA SER A 40 -4.01 16.29 -11.38
C SER A 40 -3.33 16.62 -10.06
N LEU A 41 -3.40 15.68 -9.12
CA LEU A 41 -2.95 15.84 -7.75
C LEU A 41 -1.42 15.72 -7.68
N SER A 42 -0.80 16.52 -6.80
CA SER A 42 0.55 16.21 -6.32
C SER A 42 0.55 14.90 -5.50
N ALA A 43 1.73 14.37 -5.17
CA ALA A 43 1.84 13.14 -4.38
C ALA A 43 1.13 13.26 -3.00
N GLU A 44 1.32 14.37 -2.28
CA GLU A 44 0.69 14.59 -0.97
C GLU A 44 -0.84 14.70 -1.07
N GLU A 45 -1.33 15.43 -2.08
CA GLU A 45 -2.78 15.56 -2.34
C GLU A 45 -3.39 14.19 -2.71
N ALA A 46 -2.68 13.39 -3.50
CA ALA A 46 -3.10 12.05 -3.90
C ALA A 46 -3.15 11.08 -2.72
N GLN A 47 -2.15 11.09 -1.84
CA GLN A 47 -2.13 10.30 -0.60
C GLN A 47 -3.32 10.65 0.31
N ARG A 48 -3.58 11.94 0.49
CA ARG A 48 -4.73 12.42 1.27
C ARG A 48 -6.06 12.02 0.65
N PHE A 49 -6.17 12.12 -0.67
CA PHE A 49 -7.35 11.68 -1.40
C PHE A 49 -7.63 10.19 -1.18
N VAL A 50 -6.61 9.32 -1.24
CA VAL A 50 -6.78 7.88 -0.96
C VAL A 50 -7.19 7.64 0.50
N LEU A 51 -6.61 8.35 1.48
CA LEU A 51 -7.06 8.29 2.87
C LEU A 51 -8.55 8.68 3.02
N GLU A 52 -9.00 9.71 2.32
CA GLU A 52 -10.39 10.15 2.32
C GLU A 52 -11.33 9.08 1.74
N LEU A 53 -10.93 8.39 0.66
CA LEU A 53 -11.69 7.26 0.11
C LEU A 53 -11.80 6.11 1.12
N ILE A 54 -10.69 5.71 1.75
CA ILE A 54 -10.69 4.66 2.79
C ILE A 54 -11.64 5.05 3.93
N ASN A 55 -11.56 6.29 4.41
CA ASN A 55 -12.38 6.75 5.53
C ASN A 55 -13.85 6.96 5.17
N ARG A 56 -14.17 7.31 3.91
CA ARG A 56 -15.55 7.32 3.37
C ARG A 56 -16.18 5.93 3.53
N ASP A 57 -15.48 4.90 3.08
CA ASP A 57 -16.02 3.55 3.03
C ASP A 57 -16.04 2.89 4.42
N ARG A 58 -15.04 3.16 5.26
CA ARG A 58 -15.09 2.78 6.68
C ARG A 58 -16.26 3.42 7.41
N ALA A 59 -16.55 4.70 7.16
CA ALA A 59 -17.71 5.36 7.75
C ALA A 59 -19.05 4.76 7.27
N ALA A 60 -19.14 4.34 6.01
CA ALA A 60 -20.31 3.64 5.48
C ALA A 60 -20.58 2.29 6.19
N GLU A 61 -19.52 1.63 6.66
CA GLU A 61 -19.57 0.38 7.44
C GLU A 61 -19.63 0.62 8.97
N GLY A 62 -19.74 1.88 9.41
CA GLY A 62 -19.81 2.24 10.83
C GLY A 62 -18.49 2.08 11.60
N LEU A 63 -17.36 2.03 10.90
CA LEU A 63 -16.02 1.88 11.47
C LEU A 63 -15.38 3.26 11.76
N PRO A 64 -14.48 3.35 12.76
CA PRO A 64 -13.70 4.55 13.00
C PRO A 64 -12.80 4.91 11.82
N GLN A 65 -12.62 6.21 11.60
CA GLN A 65 -11.66 6.74 10.63
C GLN A 65 -10.23 6.39 11.04
N LEU A 66 -9.40 6.08 10.04
CA LEU A 66 -7.96 5.91 10.19
C LEU A 66 -7.28 7.28 10.26
N GLY A 67 -6.29 7.40 11.13
CA GLY A 67 -5.29 8.47 11.08
C GLY A 67 -4.21 8.20 10.03
N TRP A 68 -3.38 9.20 9.77
CA TRP A 68 -2.20 9.04 8.91
C TRP A 68 -1.01 8.49 9.70
N ASP A 69 -0.16 7.69 9.06
CA ASP A 69 1.08 7.16 9.60
C ASP A 69 2.24 7.39 8.63
N ASP A 70 3.23 8.19 9.04
CA ASP A 70 4.32 8.62 8.17
C ASP A 70 5.33 7.51 7.92
N GLU A 71 5.58 6.65 8.91
CA GLU A 71 6.43 5.46 8.80
C GLU A 71 5.85 4.49 7.76
N ALA A 72 4.55 4.22 7.86
CA ALA A 72 3.81 3.39 6.90
C ALA A 72 3.81 4.01 5.50
N ALA A 73 3.66 5.33 5.38
CA ALA A 73 3.69 6.00 4.09
C ALA A 73 5.05 5.88 3.39
N ARG A 74 6.15 6.04 4.15
CA ARG A 74 7.52 5.84 3.62
C ARG A 74 7.76 4.39 3.20
N ALA A 75 7.30 3.42 4.00
CA ALA A 75 7.41 1.99 3.68
C ALA A 75 6.64 1.64 2.40
N GLY A 76 5.39 2.11 2.30
CA GLY A 76 4.56 1.93 1.12
C GLY A 76 5.15 2.64 -0.11
N GLU A 77 5.70 3.84 0.02
CA GLU A 77 6.28 4.58 -1.11
C GLU A 77 7.52 3.85 -1.65
N ARG A 78 8.39 3.36 -0.76
CA ARG A 78 9.52 2.51 -1.14
C ARG A 78 9.06 1.32 -1.99
N HIS A 79 7.98 0.66 -1.58
CA HIS A 79 7.44 -0.50 -2.30
C HIS A 79 6.76 -0.14 -3.62
N ALA A 80 5.93 0.91 -3.62
CA ALA A 80 5.27 1.40 -4.83
C ALA A 80 6.29 1.80 -5.90
N ARG A 81 7.41 2.44 -5.50
CA ARG A 81 8.52 2.78 -6.39
C ARG A 81 9.23 1.55 -6.94
N ASP A 82 9.44 0.54 -6.11
CA ASP A 82 10.04 -0.73 -6.53
C ASP A 82 9.17 -1.46 -7.58
N MET A 83 7.87 -1.62 -7.27
CA MET A 83 6.88 -2.17 -8.20
C MET A 83 6.83 -1.38 -9.51
N ALA A 84 6.79 -0.05 -9.45
CA ALA A 84 6.73 0.81 -10.63
C ALA A 84 8.00 0.77 -11.48
N ALA A 85 9.17 0.66 -10.84
CA ALA A 85 10.47 0.66 -11.52
C ALA A 85 10.74 -0.67 -12.23
N HIS A 86 10.25 -1.78 -11.71
CA HIS A 86 10.55 -3.13 -12.23
C HIS A 86 9.34 -3.83 -12.87
N GLY A 87 8.14 -3.24 -12.79
CA GLY A 87 6.93 -3.73 -13.45
C GLY A 87 6.39 -5.03 -12.88
N PHE A 88 6.26 -5.12 -11.56
CA PHE A 88 5.64 -6.26 -10.87
C PHE A 88 4.56 -5.80 -9.89
N THR A 89 3.69 -6.72 -9.47
CA THR A 89 2.78 -6.50 -8.33
C THR A 89 2.88 -7.70 -7.40
N ALA A 90 3.45 -7.49 -6.21
CA ALA A 90 3.65 -8.52 -5.19
C ALA A 90 3.82 -7.85 -3.82
N HIS A 91 3.69 -8.60 -2.73
CA HIS A 91 4.00 -8.10 -1.38
C HIS A 91 5.51 -8.07 -1.08
N TRP A 92 6.29 -8.93 -1.74
CA TRP A 92 7.75 -8.90 -1.66
C TRP A 92 8.32 -7.82 -2.58
N GLY A 93 9.38 -7.16 -2.12
CA GLY A 93 10.20 -6.30 -2.97
C GLY A 93 11.27 -7.08 -3.73
N THR A 94 11.90 -6.43 -4.71
CA THR A 94 13.05 -6.95 -5.48
C THR A 94 14.28 -7.23 -4.63
N ASP A 95 14.35 -6.68 -3.43
CA ASP A 95 15.38 -6.96 -2.42
C ASP A 95 14.99 -8.11 -1.47
N GLY A 96 13.82 -8.71 -1.66
CA GLY A 96 13.25 -9.78 -0.83
C GLY A 96 12.60 -9.29 0.46
N SER A 97 12.46 -7.98 0.68
CA SER A 97 11.77 -7.42 1.84
C SER A 97 10.26 -7.67 1.79
N VAL A 98 9.64 -7.86 2.95
CA VAL A 98 8.18 -7.96 3.16
C VAL A 98 7.64 -6.69 3.85
N PRO A 99 6.31 -6.44 3.89
CA PRO A 99 5.75 -5.20 4.44
C PRO A 99 6.24 -4.86 5.85
N GLU A 100 6.23 -5.81 6.79
CA GLU A 100 6.71 -5.60 8.16
C GLU A 100 8.19 -5.22 8.24
N GLN A 101 9.02 -5.71 7.29
CA GLN A 101 10.42 -5.35 7.22
C GLN A 101 10.57 -3.91 6.73
N ARG A 102 9.89 -3.53 5.64
CA ARG A 102 9.92 -2.16 5.12
C ARG A 102 9.38 -1.16 6.14
N TYR A 103 8.31 -1.52 6.85
CA TYR A 103 7.74 -0.72 7.91
C TYR A 103 8.71 -0.55 9.08
N THR A 104 9.38 -1.62 9.51
CA THR A 104 10.42 -1.53 10.55
C THR A 104 11.60 -0.66 10.10
N GLU A 105 12.09 -0.84 8.87
CA GLU A 105 13.17 -0.04 8.27
C GLU A 105 12.79 1.45 8.16
N ALA A 106 11.51 1.77 8.04
CA ALA A 106 10.99 3.13 8.03
C ALA A 106 10.82 3.75 9.43
N GLY A 107 11.04 2.97 10.50
CA GLY A 107 10.90 3.38 11.90
C GLY A 107 9.60 2.89 12.58
N GLY A 108 8.75 2.15 11.87
CA GLY A 108 7.50 1.62 12.40
C GLY A 108 7.71 0.46 13.39
N ASP A 109 6.84 0.37 14.39
CA ASP A 109 6.98 -0.60 15.49
C ASP A 109 5.71 -1.42 15.78
N HIS A 110 4.66 -1.20 15.02
CA HIS A 110 3.35 -1.85 15.13
C HIS A 110 3.16 -2.99 14.12
N LEU A 111 1.98 -3.61 14.13
CA LEU A 111 1.61 -4.57 13.09
C LEU A 111 1.07 -3.82 11.86
N VAL A 112 1.66 -4.09 10.69
CA VAL A 112 1.22 -3.56 9.40
C VAL A 112 0.61 -4.65 8.51
N ARG A 113 -0.34 -4.25 7.65
CA ARG A 113 -0.96 -5.07 6.61
C ARG A 113 -1.07 -4.28 5.32
N GLU A 114 -0.59 -4.85 4.23
CA GLU A 114 -0.49 -4.15 2.95
C GLU A 114 -1.63 -4.53 2.01
N ASN A 115 -2.19 -3.54 1.30
CA ASN A 115 -2.83 -3.73 0.00
C ASN A 115 -1.93 -3.14 -1.08
N ALA A 116 -1.72 -3.84 -2.18
CA ALA A 116 -0.82 -3.39 -3.24
C ALA A 116 -1.47 -3.54 -4.62
N ALA A 117 -1.29 -2.54 -5.48
CA ALA A 117 -1.73 -2.57 -6.87
C ALA A 117 -0.72 -1.88 -7.77
N CYS A 118 -0.34 -2.55 -8.85
CA CYS A 118 0.51 -2.01 -9.90
C CYS A 118 0.19 -2.77 -11.20
N PHE A 119 1.04 -2.62 -12.21
CA PHE A 119 1.07 -3.47 -13.41
C PHE A 119 2.16 -4.54 -13.23
N PHE A 120 2.10 -5.61 -14.03
CA PHE A 120 2.94 -6.81 -13.86
C PHE A 120 3.55 -7.30 -15.19
N ASP A 121 4.13 -6.40 -15.97
CA ASP A 121 4.70 -6.72 -17.29
C ASP A 121 6.22 -6.97 -17.29
N GLY A 122 6.87 -6.90 -16.12
CA GLY A 122 8.29 -7.14 -15.91
C GLY A 122 9.23 -6.15 -16.60
N GLN A 123 8.69 -5.03 -17.13
CA GLN A 123 9.50 -4.05 -17.85
C GLN A 123 10.06 -3.00 -16.90
N GLU A 124 11.39 -2.88 -16.90
CA GLU A 124 12.08 -1.83 -16.17
C GLU A 124 11.80 -0.44 -16.75
N ARG A 125 11.53 0.54 -15.88
CA ARG A 125 11.18 1.90 -16.26
C ARG A 125 11.78 2.94 -15.32
N ALA A 126 12.18 4.07 -15.90
CA ALA A 126 12.48 5.25 -15.11
C ALA A 126 11.19 5.80 -14.47
N LEU A 127 11.28 6.21 -13.19
CA LEU A 127 10.17 6.84 -12.49
C LEU A 127 10.00 8.32 -12.89
N GLU A 128 8.78 8.83 -12.75
CA GLU A 128 8.53 10.27 -12.72
C GLU A 128 9.07 10.82 -11.39
N GLU A 129 9.84 11.92 -11.44
CA GLU A 129 10.43 12.54 -10.24
C GLU A 129 9.38 13.35 -9.45
N GLU A 130 8.52 14.06 -10.17
CA GLU A 130 7.39 14.82 -9.62
C GLU A 130 6.08 14.33 -10.24
N PRO A 131 5.63 13.11 -9.88
CA PRO A 131 4.45 12.53 -10.49
C PRO A 131 3.20 13.35 -10.15
N ARG A 132 2.34 13.47 -11.16
CA ARG A 132 0.97 13.96 -11.00
C ARG A 132 0.00 12.81 -11.17
N PHE A 133 -0.97 12.73 -10.26
CA PHE A 133 -1.92 11.63 -10.19
C PHE A 133 -3.31 12.08 -10.61
N ASP A 134 -3.97 11.26 -11.43
CA ASP A 134 -5.38 11.46 -11.78
C ASP A 134 -6.25 10.87 -10.66
N PRO A 135 -7.10 11.66 -9.98
CA PRO A 135 -8.00 11.15 -8.94
C PRO A 135 -8.83 9.95 -9.39
N ALA A 136 -9.25 9.91 -10.67
CA ALA A 136 -10.06 8.82 -11.19
C ALA A 136 -9.29 7.49 -11.26
N GLU A 137 -7.97 7.51 -11.49
CA GLU A 137 -7.17 6.28 -11.46
C GLU A 137 -6.94 5.79 -10.03
N LEU A 138 -6.81 6.71 -9.07
CA LEU A 138 -6.69 6.36 -7.64
C LEU A 138 -8.00 5.75 -7.12
N GLU A 139 -9.14 6.38 -7.42
CA GLU A 139 -10.46 5.87 -7.05
C GLU A 139 -10.73 4.51 -7.72
N LYS A 140 -10.35 4.33 -8.98
CA LYS A 140 -10.46 3.02 -9.66
C LYS A 140 -9.68 1.92 -8.96
N ILE A 141 -8.45 2.17 -8.50
CA ILE A 141 -7.64 1.18 -7.76
C ILE A 141 -8.33 0.87 -6.42
N HIS A 142 -8.75 1.91 -5.69
CA HIS A 142 -9.42 1.76 -4.40
C HIS A 142 -10.74 0.99 -4.50
N ASP A 143 -11.58 1.31 -5.49
CA ASP A 143 -12.84 0.62 -5.75
C ASP A 143 -12.61 -0.84 -6.16
N ALA A 144 -11.52 -1.14 -6.88
CA ALA A 144 -11.15 -2.51 -7.21
C ALA A 144 -10.85 -3.32 -5.93
N PHE A 145 -10.11 -2.77 -4.97
CA PHE A 145 -9.90 -3.41 -3.66
C PHE A 145 -11.20 -3.60 -2.88
N LEU A 146 -12.05 -2.57 -2.84
CA LEU A 146 -13.27 -2.60 -2.04
C LEU A 146 -14.35 -3.51 -2.62
N SER A 147 -14.39 -3.67 -3.95
CA SER A 147 -15.43 -4.44 -4.65
C SER A 147 -15.15 -5.94 -4.73
N GLU A 148 -14.02 -6.41 -4.19
CA GLU A 148 -13.72 -7.83 -4.09
C GLU A 148 -14.79 -8.61 -3.32
N LEU A 149 -15.03 -9.84 -3.74
CA LEU A 149 -16.07 -10.71 -3.19
C LEU A 149 -15.44 -11.96 -2.56
N PRO A 150 -15.98 -12.44 -1.42
CA PRO A 150 -15.52 -13.67 -0.80
C PRO A 150 -15.49 -14.87 -1.77
N PRO A 151 -14.51 -15.78 -1.66
CA PRO A 151 -13.44 -15.82 -0.65
C PRO A 151 -12.18 -15.00 -1.00
N GLU A 152 -12.12 -14.43 -2.20
CA GLU A 152 -10.96 -13.68 -2.72
C GLU A 152 -11.12 -12.18 -2.44
N ASP A 153 -11.39 -11.82 -1.19
CA ASP A 153 -11.68 -10.45 -0.72
C ASP A 153 -10.65 -9.94 0.29
N GLY A 154 -9.39 -10.35 0.12
CA GLY A 154 -8.29 -10.01 1.01
C GLY A 154 -8.12 -8.50 1.19
N HIS A 155 -8.19 -7.72 0.10
CA HIS A 155 -8.00 -6.28 0.17
C HIS A 155 -9.18 -5.58 0.83
N ARG A 156 -10.41 -5.98 0.48
CA ARG A 156 -11.64 -5.50 1.13
C ARG A 156 -11.61 -5.77 2.63
N ARG A 157 -11.27 -6.99 3.04
CA ARG A 157 -11.18 -7.39 4.45
C ARG A 157 -10.11 -6.61 5.20
N ASN A 158 -8.98 -6.31 4.56
CA ASN A 158 -7.93 -5.49 5.14
C ASN A 158 -8.40 -4.04 5.36
N LEU A 159 -9.00 -3.41 4.35
CA LEU A 159 -9.55 -2.03 4.44
C LEU A 159 -10.58 -1.86 5.55
N LEU A 160 -11.43 -2.88 5.73
CA LEU A 160 -12.55 -2.88 6.66
C LEU A 160 -12.25 -3.57 7.98
N ASP A 161 -10.99 -3.90 8.27
CA ASP A 161 -10.63 -4.47 9.57
C ASP A 161 -10.81 -3.40 10.66
N PRO A 162 -11.67 -3.62 11.68
CA PRO A 162 -11.89 -2.66 12.78
C PRO A 162 -10.66 -2.46 13.66
N ARG A 163 -9.65 -3.33 13.55
CA ARG A 163 -8.43 -3.28 14.34
C ARG A 163 -7.42 -2.25 13.84
N HIS A 164 -7.57 -1.78 12.61
CA HIS A 164 -6.73 -0.70 12.08
C HIS A 164 -7.16 0.65 12.63
N SER A 165 -6.16 1.47 12.94
CA SER A 165 -6.33 2.83 13.47
C SER A 165 -5.55 3.87 12.69
N ARG A 166 -4.58 3.44 11.86
CA ARG A 166 -3.81 4.31 10.98
C ARG A 166 -3.56 3.68 9.63
N VAL A 167 -3.15 4.50 8.66
CA VAL A 167 -2.71 4.06 7.34
C VAL A 167 -1.64 5.00 6.80
N GLY A 168 -0.68 4.44 6.08
CA GLY A 168 0.19 5.17 5.18
C GLY A 168 -0.08 4.74 3.73
N VAL A 169 -0.01 5.68 2.78
CA VAL A 169 -0.22 5.39 1.37
C VAL A 169 1.04 5.73 0.59
N GLY A 170 1.64 4.75 -0.06
CA GLY A 170 2.71 4.92 -1.02
C GLY A 170 2.18 5.02 -2.44
N LEU A 171 2.71 5.96 -3.23
CA LEU A 171 2.37 6.13 -4.64
C LEU A 171 3.63 6.32 -5.48
N ALA A 172 3.67 5.68 -6.64
CA ALA A 172 4.71 5.90 -7.64
C ALA A 172 4.12 5.79 -9.05
N LYS A 173 4.80 6.41 -10.02
CA LYS A 173 4.38 6.37 -11.42
C LYS A 173 5.61 6.30 -12.33
N PRO A 174 5.71 5.29 -13.20
CA PRO A 174 6.80 5.24 -14.16
C PRO A 174 6.51 6.16 -15.36
N ARG A 175 7.56 6.61 -16.04
CA ARG A 175 7.43 7.46 -17.24
C ARG A 175 6.69 6.71 -18.35
N GLY A 176 5.72 7.38 -18.97
CA GLY A 176 4.99 6.86 -20.13
C GLY A 176 3.88 5.85 -19.80
N VAL A 177 3.60 5.60 -18.52
CA VAL A 177 2.45 4.78 -18.09
C VAL A 177 1.48 5.66 -17.32
N ARG A 178 0.19 5.55 -17.63
CA ARG A 178 -0.87 6.33 -16.97
C ARG A 178 -1.20 5.80 -15.58
N GLN A 179 -1.27 4.48 -15.44
CA GLN A 179 -1.62 3.80 -14.19
C GLN A 179 -0.49 3.99 -13.14
N PRO A 180 -0.81 4.51 -11.94
CA PRO A 180 0.14 4.55 -10.84
C PRO A 180 0.24 3.18 -10.16
N CYS A 181 1.32 2.98 -9.40
CA CYS A 181 1.44 1.89 -8.45
C CYS A 181 1.16 2.43 -7.05
N MET A 182 0.42 1.66 -6.26
CA MET A 182 -0.08 2.03 -4.94
C MET A 182 0.23 0.92 -3.94
N ALA A 183 0.66 1.30 -2.75
CA ALA A 183 0.72 0.45 -1.57
C ALA A 183 -0.01 1.14 -0.41
N GLN A 184 -1.05 0.52 0.15
CA GLN A 184 -1.76 0.99 1.35
C GLN A 184 -1.29 0.13 2.53
N GLU A 185 -0.62 0.76 3.49
CA GLU A 185 -0.03 0.12 4.66
C GLU A 185 -0.92 0.41 5.88
N LEU A 186 -1.81 -0.53 6.24
CA LEU A 186 -2.77 -0.38 7.32
C LEU A 186 -2.20 -0.87 8.66
N VAL A 187 -2.33 -0.05 9.70
CA VAL A 187 -1.65 -0.23 10.99
C VAL A 187 -2.65 -0.27 12.15
N GLY A 188 -2.50 -1.30 12.99
CA GLY A 188 -3.17 -1.41 14.29
C GLY A 188 -2.23 -0.98 15.43
N VAL A 189 -2.65 0.02 16.21
CA VAL A 189 -1.87 0.57 17.34
C VAL A 189 -2.44 0.00 18.64
N PHE A 190 -1.70 -0.88 19.30
CA PHE A 190 -2.15 -1.59 20.51
C PHE A 190 -1.25 -1.38 21.72
N GLY A 191 -0.27 -0.49 21.63
CA GLY A 191 0.74 -0.32 22.66
C GLY A 191 1.82 0.66 22.25
N GLU A 192 2.79 0.83 23.13
CA GLU A 192 4.01 1.61 22.91
C GLU A 192 5.20 0.69 23.12
N TYR A 193 6.15 0.67 22.19
CA TYR A 193 7.24 -0.31 22.21
C TYR A 193 8.60 0.40 22.28
N GLU A 194 9.50 -0.10 23.13
CA GLU A 194 10.88 0.40 23.17
C GLU A 194 11.57 0.06 21.85
N GLU A 195 12.42 0.97 21.36
CA GLU A 195 13.22 0.77 20.15
C GLU A 195 14.12 -0.47 20.29
N LEU A 196 14.19 -1.29 19.25
CA LEU A 196 15.09 -2.44 19.22
C LEU A 196 16.51 -1.94 18.95
N ALA A 197 17.51 -2.59 19.56
CA ALA A 197 18.91 -2.26 19.28
C ALA A 197 19.20 -2.38 17.77
N SER A 198 19.83 -1.36 17.19
CA SER A 198 20.32 -1.37 15.81
C SER A 198 21.57 -2.27 15.74
N ALA A 199 21.47 -3.45 15.12
CA ALA A 199 22.55 -4.43 14.96
C ALA A 199 23.07 -5.09 16.27
N PRO A 200 22.23 -5.85 16.98
CA PRO A 200 22.70 -6.72 18.05
C PRO A 200 23.60 -7.84 17.48
N LYS A 201 24.54 -8.32 18.32
CA LYS A 201 25.52 -9.34 17.91
C LYS A 201 24.95 -10.76 17.99
N PRO A 202 25.40 -11.68 17.12
CA PRO A 202 25.16 -13.11 17.24
C PRO A 202 25.53 -13.63 18.63
N HIS A 203 24.73 -14.58 19.14
CA HIS A 203 24.87 -15.14 20.49
C HIS A 203 24.82 -14.12 21.63
N GLY A 204 24.34 -12.89 21.36
CA GLY A 204 24.10 -11.86 22.36
C GLY A 204 22.68 -11.91 22.94
N SER A 205 22.23 -10.80 23.50
CA SER A 205 20.84 -10.59 23.92
C SER A 205 20.24 -9.37 23.23
N LEU A 206 18.93 -9.42 22.99
CA LEU A 206 18.12 -8.32 22.49
C LEU A 206 17.07 -7.96 23.54
N ARG A 207 17.13 -6.73 24.05
CA ARG A 207 16.09 -6.20 24.91
C ARG A 207 14.82 -5.97 24.09
N VAL A 208 13.71 -6.54 24.55
CA VAL A 208 12.38 -6.35 23.98
C VAL A 208 11.45 -5.92 25.11
N ALA A 209 10.96 -4.69 25.05
CA ALA A 209 10.16 -4.10 26.11
C ALA A 209 9.13 -3.11 25.55
N GLY A 210 8.11 -2.80 26.35
CA GLY A 210 7.04 -1.87 25.98
C GLY A 210 5.82 -2.01 26.87
N GLU A 211 4.72 -1.41 26.44
CA GLU A 211 3.40 -1.51 27.07
C GLU A 211 2.37 -1.97 26.05
N VAL A 212 1.45 -2.86 26.46
CA VAL A 212 0.25 -3.19 25.67
C VAL A 212 -0.94 -2.49 26.30
N HIS A 213 -1.68 -1.74 25.50
CA HIS A 213 -2.80 -0.92 25.94
C HIS A 213 -4.13 -1.68 25.89
N GLU A 214 -5.05 -1.29 26.78
CA GLU A 214 -6.42 -1.77 26.75
C GLU A 214 -7.08 -1.47 25.39
N PRO A 215 -7.97 -2.35 24.90
CA PRO A 215 -8.52 -3.51 25.60
C PRO A 215 -7.69 -4.80 25.44
N VAL A 216 -6.50 -4.71 24.83
CA VAL A 216 -5.64 -5.86 24.59
C VAL A 216 -4.85 -6.20 25.85
N VAL A 217 -4.76 -7.49 26.16
CA VAL A 217 -3.93 -7.98 27.27
C VAL A 217 -2.67 -8.62 26.71
N PHE A 218 -1.51 -8.25 27.24
CA PHE A 218 -0.23 -8.85 26.84
C PHE A 218 -0.25 -10.38 26.98
N GLY A 219 0.21 -11.06 25.94
CA GLY A 219 0.24 -12.52 25.84
C GLY A 219 1.65 -13.09 25.86
N GLY A 220 2.60 -12.49 25.13
CA GLY A 220 3.97 -12.99 25.05
C GLY A 220 4.82 -12.32 23.98
N VAL A 221 6.10 -12.68 23.94
CA VAL A 221 7.06 -12.24 22.92
C VAL A 221 7.46 -13.45 22.06
N GLY A 222 7.12 -13.42 20.78
CA GLY A 222 7.51 -14.42 19.80
C GLY A 222 8.78 -14.03 19.06
N VAL A 223 9.66 -15.00 18.81
CA VAL A 223 10.94 -14.79 18.11
C VAL A 223 11.06 -15.83 17.01
N LYS A 224 11.34 -15.36 15.79
CA LYS A 224 11.66 -16.19 14.63
C LYS A 224 12.98 -15.74 14.05
N ARG A 225 13.90 -16.69 13.79
CA ARG A 225 15.05 -16.42 12.91
C ARG A 225 14.68 -16.76 11.47
N LEU A 226 14.85 -15.78 10.60
CA LEU A 226 14.63 -15.86 9.16
C LEU A 226 15.97 -15.85 8.41
N PRO A 227 16.03 -16.47 7.22
CA PRO A 227 17.13 -16.21 6.31
C PRO A 227 17.18 -14.72 5.96
N LEU A 228 18.36 -14.21 5.64
CA LEU A 228 18.48 -12.86 5.11
C LEU A 228 17.72 -12.78 3.77
N PRO A 229 17.01 -11.67 3.51
CA PRO A 229 16.39 -11.40 2.23
C PRO A 229 17.39 -11.55 1.08
N LYS A 230 16.90 -12.07 -0.05
CA LYS A 230 17.68 -12.23 -1.27
C LYS A 230 17.00 -11.46 -2.39
N PRO A 231 17.77 -10.94 -3.36
CA PRO A 231 17.18 -10.32 -4.52
C PRO A 231 16.25 -11.28 -5.28
N LEU A 232 15.14 -10.74 -5.77
CA LEU A 232 14.12 -11.43 -6.57
C LEU A 232 13.89 -10.67 -7.87
N SER A 233 13.71 -11.40 -8.97
CA SER A 233 13.32 -10.82 -10.26
C SER A 233 11.82 -10.50 -10.30
N ALA A 234 11.40 -9.60 -11.20
CA ALA A 234 9.99 -9.31 -11.43
C ALA A 234 9.18 -10.55 -11.84
N GLU A 235 9.79 -11.48 -12.58
CA GLU A 235 9.16 -12.76 -12.96
C GLU A 235 8.86 -13.60 -11.73
N GLU A 236 9.85 -13.82 -10.85
CA GLU A 236 9.66 -14.55 -9.59
C GLU A 236 8.62 -13.88 -8.69
N LEU A 237 8.63 -12.54 -8.62
CA LEU A 237 7.69 -11.77 -7.80
C LEU A 237 6.25 -11.90 -8.30
N ASN A 238 6.01 -11.86 -9.61
CA ASN A 238 4.67 -12.00 -10.19
C ASN A 238 4.07 -13.40 -9.99
N GLU A 239 4.87 -14.41 -9.64
CA GLU A 239 4.40 -15.73 -9.22
C GLU A 239 4.04 -15.79 -7.74
N THR A 240 4.41 -14.78 -6.95
CA THR A 240 4.01 -14.68 -5.54
C THR A 240 2.63 -14.06 -5.42
N SER A 241 1.79 -14.58 -4.52
CA SER A 241 0.44 -14.07 -4.26
C SER A 241 0.32 -13.53 -2.83
N THR A 242 0.50 -14.41 -1.85
CA THR A 242 0.37 -14.10 -0.42
C THR A 242 1.71 -14.25 0.28
N TYR A 243 1.96 -13.46 1.32
CA TYR A 243 3.09 -13.68 2.22
C TYR A 243 2.67 -14.25 3.57
N PRO A 244 3.34 -15.32 4.04
CA PRO A 244 3.06 -15.84 5.36
C PRO A 244 3.72 -14.94 6.40
N VAL A 245 2.92 -14.41 7.33
CA VAL A 245 3.47 -13.85 8.56
C VAL A 245 4.16 -14.99 9.32
N PRO A 246 5.45 -14.86 9.64
CA PRO A 246 6.24 -15.99 10.15
C PRO A 246 5.76 -16.46 11.52
N GLU A 247 5.53 -17.76 11.66
CA GLU A 247 5.31 -18.39 12.97
C GLU A 247 6.62 -18.37 13.79
N PRO A 248 6.57 -17.92 15.05
CA PRO A 248 7.74 -17.86 15.92
C PRO A 248 8.31 -19.24 16.21
N ASP A 249 9.64 -19.37 16.24
CA ASP A 249 10.33 -20.59 16.69
C ASP A 249 10.13 -20.80 18.19
N VAL A 250 10.04 -19.69 18.93
CA VAL A 250 9.81 -19.67 20.38
C VAL A 250 8.88 -18.52 20.74
N VAL A 251 7.97 -18.78 21.67
CA VAL A 251 7.18 -17.74 22.34
C VAL A 251 7.55 -17.73 23.82
N TYR A 252 8.01 -16.57 24.27
CA TYR A 252 8.27 -16.28 25.67
C TYR A 252 7.00 -15.77 26.32
N PHE A 253 6.58 -16.43 27.40
CA PHE A 253 5.34 -16.14 28.11
C PHE A 253 5.62 -15.52 29.49
N PRO A 254 4.63 -14.84 30.11
CA PRO A 254 4.72 -14.43 31.51
C PRO A 254 4.87 -15.63 32.48
N PRO A 255 5.22 -15.37 33.76
CA PRO A 255 5.22 -16.41 34.79
C PRO A 255 3.87 -17.15 34.86
N GLY A 256 3.93 -18.48 35.07
CA GLY A 256 2.75 -19.35 35.10
C GLY A 256 2.59 -20.24 33.87
N PHE A 257 3.33 -19.96 32.79
CA PHE A 257 3.40 -20.80 31.60
C PHE A 257 4.75 -21.53 31.50
N LYS A 258 4.79 -22.65 30.76
CA LYS A 258 6.04 -23.34 30.46
C LYS A 258 6.79 -22.58 29.36
N THR A 259 7.82 -21.85 29.74
CA THR A 259 8.66 -21.07 28.83
C THR A 259 10.13 -21.11 29.30
N PRO A 260 11.12 -21.09 28.38
CA PRO A 260 12.53 -21.16 28.76
C PRO A 260 13.02 -19.92 29.54
N LEU A 261 12.44 -18.76 29.27
CA LEU A 261 12.77 -17.49 29.93
C LEU A 261 11.46 -16.70 30.12
N PRO A 262 10.96 -16.52 31.35
CA PRO A 262 9.71 -15.79 31.55
C PRO A 262 9.87 -14.30 31.22
N VAL A 263 8.87 -13.73 30.56
CA VAL A 263 8.76 -12.28 30.33
C VAL A 263 8.38 -11.61 31.65
N LEU A 264 9.09 -10.56 32.05
CA LEU A 264 8.71 -9.76 33.22
C LEU A 264 7.50 -8.90 32.84
N VAL A 265 6.45 -8.93 33.66
CA VAL A 265 5.22 -8.17 33.42
C VAL A 265 4.82 -7.43 34.69
N GLU A 266 4.71 -6.11 34.59
CA GLU A 266 4.28 -5.21 35.66
C GLU A 266 3.13 -4.34 35.16
N GLY A 267 1.90 -4.69 35.56
CA GLY A 267 0.70 -4.06 35.01
C GLY A 267 0.58 -4.32 33.50
N ARG A 268 0.70 -3.25 32.70
CA ARG A 268 0.66 -3.29 31.23
C ARG A 268 2.04 -3.37 30.58
N ARG A 269 3.09 -3.14 31.35
CA ARG A 269 4.48 -3.13 30.87
C ARG A 269 5.01 -4.56 30.81
N PHE A 270 5.76 -4.85 29.76
CA PHE A 270 6.51 -6.08 29.63
C PHE A 270 7.97 -5.80 29.30
N GLU A 271 8.87 -6.68 29.72
CA GLU A 271 10.27 -6.67 29.29
C GLU A 271 10.90 -8.06 29.32
N ILE A 272 11.82 -8.30 28.39
CA ILE A 272 12.64 -9.51 28.32
C ILE A 272 13.94 -9.23 27.56
N ASP A 273 15.05 -9.81 28.01
CA ASP A 273 16.29 -9.89 27.25
C ASP A 273 16.34 -11.22 26.50
N VAL A 274 15.91 -11.20 25.24
CA VAL A 274 15.84 -12.40 24.40
C VAL A 274 17.25 -12.87 24.03
N PRO A 275 17.63 -14.14 24.29
CA PRO A 275 18.89 -14.67 23.79
C PRO A 275 18.84 -14.84 22.27
N LEU A 276 19.84 -14.29 21.58
CA LEU A 276 20.00 -14.42 20.13
C LEU A 276 20.86 -15.65 19.79
N GLY A 277 20.70 -16.11 18.56
CA GLY A 277 21.48 -17.21 17.98
C GLY A 277 22.45 -16.71 16.92
N GLU A 278 22.60 -17.48 15.85
CA GLU A 278 23.41 -17.15 14.68
C GLU A 278 22.93 -15.87 13.98
N ALA A 279 23.84 -15.20 13.26
CA ALA A 279 23.53 -14.05 12.40
C ALA A 279 22.35 -14.32 11.46
N GLY A 280 21.53 -13.30 11.18
CA GLY A 280 20.33 -13.44 10.36
C GLY A 280 19.33 -12.30 10.55
N LEU A 281 18.17 -12.42 9.91
CA LEU A 281 17.05 -11.52 10.16
C LEU A 281 16.17 -12.12 11.26
N TYR A 282 15.83 -11.34 12.27
CA TYR A 282 14.98 -11.79 13.37
C TYR A 282 13.66 -11.06 13.32
N ALA A 283 12.56 -11.81 13.26
CA ALA A 283 11.21 -11.29 13.44
C ALA A 283 10.83 -11.39 14.92
N ILE A 284 10.57 -10.23 15.53
CA ILE A 284 10.16 -10.05 16.92
C ILE A 284 8.68 -9.68 16.91
N SER A 285 7.85 -10.58 17.43
CA SER A 285 6.40 -10.40 17.50
C SER A 285 5.95 -10.18 18.93
N ILE A 286 5.10 -9.19 19.15
CA ILE A 286 4.38 -9.02 20.41
C ILE A 286 2.99 -9.62 20.22
N TRP A 287 2.58 -10.48 21.14
CA TRP A 287 1.29 -11.16 21.09
C TRP A 287 0.38 -10.61 22.17
N GLY A 288 -0.88 -10.40 21.83
CA GLY A 288 -1.92 -9.92 22.72
C GLY A 288 -3.20 -10.75 22.59
N ARG A 289 -3.97 -10.78 23.67
CA ARG A 289 -5.32 -11.35 23.71
C ARG A 289 -6.31 -10.20 23.57
N PHE A 290 -7.21 -10.33 22.61
CA PHE A 290 -8.30 -9.39 22.42
C PHE A 290 -9.57 -9.89 23.13
N PRO A 291 -10.46 -9.00 23.61
CA PRO A 291 -11.70 -9.40 24.27
C PRO A 291 -12.65 -10.22 23.38
N ASP A 292 -12.62 -10.00 22.05
CA ASP A 292 -13.42 -10.74 21.08
C ASP A 292 -12.87 -12.15 20.79
N ALA A 293 -11.69 -12.48 21.31
CA ALA A 293 -10.98 -13.73 21.04
C ALA A 293 -10.12 -14.16 22.23
N GLU A 294 -10.74 -14.33 23.40
CA GLU A 294 -10.03 -14.59 24.66
C GLU A 294 -9.15 -15.86 24.62
N GLU A 295 -9.55 -16.86 23.85
CA GLU A 295 -8.83 -18.14 23.74
C GLU A 295 -7.66 -18.11 22.75
N GLN A 296 -7.51 -17.05 21.94
CA GLN A 296 -6.51 -17.00 20.87
C GLN A 296 -5.64 -15.75 20.95
N LEU A 297 -4.32 -15.96 21.04
CA LEU A 297 -3.36 -14.86 20.92
C LEU A 297 -3.28 -14.40 19.46
N ARG A 298 -3.17 -13.08 19.28
CA ARG A 298 -2.95 -12.44 17.98
C ARG A 298 -1.73 -11.54 18.07
N ILE A 299 -1.02 -11.40 16.96
CA ILE A 299 0.11 -10.45 16.87
C ILE A 299 -0.44 -9.02 16.95
N VAL A 300 0.23 -8.17 17.73
CA VAL A 300 -0.11 -6.76 17.92
C VAL A 300 1.04 -5.81 17.52
N SER A 301 2.24 -6.37 17.38
CA SER A 301 3.41 -5.73 16.79
C SER A 301 4.29 -6.80 16.16
N LEU A 302 4.86 -6.49 15.00
CA LEU A 302 5.84 -7.35 14.34
C LEU A 302 6.95 -6.47 13.78
N ARG A 303 8.16 -6.64 14.31
CA ARG A 303 9.34 -5.89 13.91
C ARG A 303 10.44 -6.82 13.43
N THR A 304 11.27 -6.35 12.52
CA THR A 304 12.45 -7.09 12.07
C THR A 304 13.75 -6.42 12.51
N VAL A 305 14.71 -7.21 12.99
CA VAL A 305 16.06 -6.72 13.34
C VAL A 305 17.12 -7.60 12.70
N ARG A 306 18.14 -6.98 12.12
CA ARG A 306 19.28 -7.70 11.54
C ARG A 306 20.34 -7.95 12.62
N VAL A 307 20.72 -9.21 12.79
CA VAL A 307 21.75 -9.66 13.74
C VAL A 307 23.02 -9.95 12.93
N GLU A 308 24.11 -9.23 13.24
CA GLU A 308 25.40 -9.26 12.51
C GLU A 308 26.62 -9.37 13.42
#